data_AF-A0A183I3B7-F1
#
_entry.id   AF-A0A183I3B7-F1
#
_cell.length_a   1.000
_cell.length_b   1.000
_cell.length_c   1.000
_cell.angle_alpha   90.00
_cell.angle_beta   90.00
_cell.angle_gamma   90.00
#
_symmetry.space_group_name_H-M   'P 1'
#
loop_
_entity.id
_entity.type
_entity.pdbx_description
1 polymer ?
#
loop_
_entity_poly.entity_id
_entity_poly.type
_entity_poly.pdbx_seq_one_letter_code
_entity_poly.pdbx_strand_id
1 'polypeptide(L)'
;MTNEDKLGVKVGADGLSEEDLCRLNLITRNLQEVLGLEKIMKQLASKKKIHVYWGTATTGKPHVGYFVPIRKIADFLSANLRVTILFADLHAFLDNLKSTWELLDNRVLYYEKVIKALLTALNVPLDQLHFVRGTSYQLTREYTSDVLRLCNIVTRRDALRAGAEVVKQVASPLLSGLLYPLLQALDEQYLKVDGQFGGIDQRKIFILAEEQLPKLKLGKRFHLMNPMVPGLQGSKMSSSEENSKIDLLDKADIVRTKIDGAICNRDSNENGVLAFYEHVLFPIISPKTTSVDGKNYDNYQDLFEEYNTGRISEAGLKETIKEFICKILEEVQNNCMNEEMLSLLEKGYSKNIFDDSLPYSANSATDDIILSETEDQRFREITCNAELVSGEIWLKRRIKENSVLHVVYMLAPKGRFHLGFKLQLLGNISLTIILADIDAFLDNEKCPWNVREARCDYYTVVLQQIFSLLDLKNVKIVRGSSYQLEPDYTLEMYQMASKVTRDEASILNGVTLGSLLLPLYFTIDHYRMNVDIVIMGEEMRPFSEFSEQVLIT
;
A
#
# COMPACT_ATOMS: atom_id res chain seq x y z
N MET A 1 -27.08 -29.96 12.43
CA MET A 1 -27.81 -28.79 11.87
C MET A 1 -27.13 -28.44 10.56
N THR A 2 -27.86 -28.47 9.46
CA THR A 2 -27.36 -28.20 8.11
C THR A 2 -26.85 -26.76 8.01
N ASN A 3 -25.90 -26.51 7.10
CA ASN A 3 -25.22 -25.22 6.89
C ASN A 3 -26.15 -24.03 6.53
N GLU A 4 -27.45 -24.25 6.38
CA GLU A 4 -28.43 -23.21 6.04
C GLU A 4 -28.76 -22.28 7.20
N ASP A 5 -28.60 -22.71 8.47
CA ASP A 5 -29.11 -21.95 9.62
C ASP A 5 -28.15 -20.88 10.19
N LYS A 6 -26.91 -20.76 9.67
CA LYS A 6 -25.92 -19.79 10.20
C LYS A 6 -25.79 -18.48 9.41
N LEU A 7 -26.35 -18.37 8.21
CA LEU A 7 -26.40 -17.12 7.46
C LEU A 7 -27.80 -16.50 7.56
N GLY A 8 -27.97 -15.56 8.49
CA GLY A 8 -29.22 -14.82 8.71
C GLY A 8 -29.60 -13.85 7.58
N VAL A 9 -29.79 -14.35 6.36
CA VAL A 9 -30.36 -13.63 5.21
C VAL A 9 -31.21 -14.60 4.39
N LYS A 10 -32.54 -14.55 4.58
CA LYS A 10 -33.52 -15.19 3.68
C LYS A 10 -33.64 -14.34 2.41
N VAL A 11 -32.77 -14.57 1.43
CA VAL A 11 -32.96 -14.13 0.04
C VAL A 11 -32.97 -15.39 -0.82
N GLY A 12 -34.12 -15.66 -1.44
CA GLY A 12 -34.36 -16.91 -2.16
C GLY A 12 -33.33 -17.14 -3.25
N ALA A 13 -32.78 -18.35 -3.30
CA ALA A 13 -31.98 -18.86 -4.41
C ALA A 13 -32.80 -19.09 -5.70
N ASP A 14 -34.06 -18.62 -5.72
CA ASP A 14 -35.00 -18.73 -6.81
C ASP A 14 -34.42 -18.10 -8.09
N GLY A 15 -34.01 -18.95 -9.04
CA GLY A 15 -33.48 -18.56 -10.34
C GLY A 15 -32.03 -18.93 -10.63
N LEU A 16 -31.29 -19.52 -9.67
CA LEU A 16 -29.96 -20.09 -9.93
C LEU A 16 -30.07 -21.55 -10.39
N SER A 17 -29.25 -21.93 -11.38
CA SER A 17 -29.12 -23.35 -11.77
C SER A 17 -28.35 -24.14 -10.70
N GLU A 18 -28.45 -25.47 -10.70
CA GLU A 18 -27.67 -26.34 -9.79
C GLU A 18 -26.16 -26.07 -9.91
N GLU A 19 -25.67 -25.85 -11.13
CA GLU A 19 -24.29 -25.48 -11.39
C GLU A 19 -23.91 -24.15 -10.71
N ASP A 20 -24.79 -23.15 -10.76
CA ASP A 20 -24.54 -21.86 -10.11
C ASP A 20 -24.55 -21.98 -8.57
N LEU A 21 -25.37 -22.87 -8.02
CA LEU A 21 -25.37 -23.18 -6.59
C LEU A 21 -24.06 -23.87 -6.16
N CYS A 22 -23.55 -24.80 -6.96
CA CYS A 22 -22.24 -25.41 -6.73
C CYS A 22 -21.11 -24.37 -6.77
N ARG A 23 -21.14 -23.47 -7.76
CA ARG A 23 -20.17 -22.37 -7.87
C ARG A 23 -20.27 -21.40 -6.69
N LEU A 24 -21.49 -21.03 -6.30
CA LEU A 24 -21.73 -20.16 -5.14
C LEU A 24 -21.15 -20.79 -3.87
N ASN A 25 -21.37 -22.09 -3.65
CA ASN A 25 -20.82 -22.82 -2.50
C ASN A 25 -19.28 -22.81 -2.51
N LEU A 26 -18.63 -23.01 -3.65
CA LEU A 26 -17.16 -22.88 -3.74
C LEU A 26 -16.70 -21.46 -3.38
N ILE A 27 -17.39 -20.43 -3.88
CA ILE A 27 -17.07 -19.03 -3.61
C ILE A 27 -17.23 -18.71 -2.12
N THR A 28 -18.24 -19.27 -1.42
CA THR A 28 -18.59 -18.84 -0.06
C THR A 28 -18.18 -19.80 1.07
N ARG A 29 -17.90 -21.07 0.79
CA ARG A 29 -17.54 -22.05 1.83
C ARG A 29 -16.31 -21.63 2.63
N ASN A 30 -16.30 -21.93 3.92
CA ASN A 30 -15.19 -21.65 4.84
C ASN A 30 -14.82 -20.16 4.98
N LEU A 31 -15.62 -19.24 4.45
CA LEU A 31 -15.49 -17.81 4.76
C LEU A 31 -16.15 -17.52 6.11
N GLN A 32 -15.58 -16.59 6.86
CA GLN A 32 -16.18 -16.06 8.08
C GLN A 32 -17.31 -15.07 7.76
N GLU A 33 -17.14 -14.24 6.72
CA GLU A 33 -18.11 -13.22 6.36
C GLU A 33 -18.10 -12.94 4.84
N VAL A 34 -19.28 -12.61 4.31
CA VAL A 34 -19.51 -12.24 2.91
C VAL A 34 -20.31 -10.95 2.86
N LEU A 35 -19.72 -9.89 2.30
CA LEU A 35 -20.42 -8.64 2.00
C LEU A 35 -20.78 -8.60 0.52
N GLY A 36 -22.04 -8.28 0.20
CA GLY A 36 -22.50 -8.21 -1.20
C GLY A 36 -22.91 -9.54 -1.82
N LEU A 37 -23.39 -10.51 -1.04
CA LEU A 37 -23.86 -11.82 -1.52
C LEU A 37 -24.86 -11.71 -2.68
N GLU A 38 -25.82 -10.78 -2.60
CA GLU A 38 -26.81 -10.55 -3.66
C GLU A 38 -26.16 -10.18 -5.01
N LYS A 39 -25.04 -9.43 -4.97
CA LYS A 39 -24.30 -9.06 -6.18
C LYS A 39 -23.68 -10.30 -6.82
N ILE A 40 -23.11 -11.20 -6.02
CA ILE A 40 -22.54 -12.47 -6.47
C ILE A 40 -23.64 -13.32 -7.13
N MET A 41 -24.79 -13.49 -6.47
CA MET A 41 -25.91 -14.26 -7.01
C MET A 41 -26.41 -13.69 -8.34
N LYS A 42 -26.57 -12.36 -8.45
CA LYS A 42 -26.96 -11.70 -9.71
C LYS A 42 -25.93 -11.89 -10.83
N GLN A 43 -24.64 -11.87 -10.49
CA GLN A 43 -23.56 -12.11 -11.46
C GLN A 43 -23.52 -13.57 -11.93
N LEU A 44 -23.77 -14.53 -11.04
CA LEU A 44 -23.91 -15.94 -11.40
C LEU A 44 -25.12 -16.18 -12.30
N ALA A 45 -26.29 -15.64 -11.93
CA ALA A 45 -27.53 -15.77 -12.71
C ALA A 45 -27.39 -15.18 -14.13
N SER A 46 -26.69 -14.05 -14.26
CA SER A 46 -26.39 -13.42 -15.56
C SER A 46 -25.23 -14.06 -16.33
N LYS A 47 -24.65 -15.16 -15.81
CA LYS A 47 -23.51 -15.88 -16.39
C LYS A 47 -22.30 -14.96 -16.65
N LYS A 48 -22.17 -13.87 -15.89
CA LYS A 48 -21.01 -12.99 -15.95
C LYS A 48 -19.79 -13.74 -15.46
N LYS A 49 -18.65 -13.57 -16.15
CA LYS A 49 -17.35 -14.01 -15.65
C LYS A 49 -16.90 -13.09 -14.50
N ILE A 50 -17.07 -13.57 -13.27
CA ILE A 50 -16.73 -12.85 -12.05
C ILE A 50 -15.20 -12.72 -11.93
N HIS A 51 -14.72 -11.53 -11.58
CA HIS A 51 -13.31 -11.24 -11.34
C HIS A 51 -13.07 -10.86 -9.88
N VAL A 52 -12.22 -11.62 -9.18
CA VAL A 52 -11.81 -11.35 -7.78
C VAL A 52 -10.32 -11.08 -7.73
N TYR A 53 -9.88 -10.22 -6.81
CA TYR A 53 -8.46 -10.16 -6.44
C TYR A 53 -8.21 -10.46 -4.97
N TRP A 54 -6.97 -10.88 -4.71
CA TRP A 54 -6.37 -11.00 -3.40
C TRP A 54 -5.03 -10.27 -3.39
N GLY A 55 -4.81 -9.41 -2.40
CA GLY A 55 -3.57 -8.67 -2.23
C GLY A 55 -2.65 -9.34 -1.22
N THR A 56 -1.35 -9.39 -1.53
CA THR A 56 -0.32 -9.83 -0.59
C THR A 56 0.86 -8.87 -0.60
N ALA A 57 1.22 -8.35 0.57
CA ALA A 57 2.37 -7.46 0.73
C ALA A 57 3.67 -8.27 0.73
N THR A 58 4.60 -7.90 -0.16
CA THR A 58 5.87 -8.61 -0.38
C THR A 58 6.92 -8.21 0.65
N THR A 59 6.65 -8.53 1.92
CA THR A 59 7.48 -8.16 3.08
C THR A 59 8.36 -9.33 3.54
N GLY A 60 7.86 -10.16 4.45
CA GLY A 60 8.56 -11.34 4.97
C GLY A 60 8.58 -12.50 3.97
N LYS A 61 9.09 -13.66 4.40
CA LYS A 61 8.94 -14.91 3.63
C LYS A 61 7.55 -15.53 3.87
N PRO A 62 6.80 -15.94 2.82
CA PRO A 62 5.60 -16.74 2.96
C PRO A 62 5.86 -18.00 3.79
N HIS A 63 4.88 -18.36 4.59
CA HIS A 63 4.91 -19.51 5.49
C HIS A 63 3.66 -20.36 5.27
N VAL A 64 3.56 -21.50 5.95
CA VAL A 64 2.41 -22.43 5.85
C VAL A 64 1.04 -21.79 6.13
N GLY A 65 0.99 -20.61 6.75
CA GLY A 65 -0.26 -19.84 6.86
C GLY A 65 -0.85 -19.42 5.51
N TYR A 66 -0.03 -19.35 4.44
CA TYR A 66 -0.47 -19.05 3.09
C TYR A 66 -1.33 -20.17 2.48
N PHE A 67 -1.32 -21.39 3.04
CA PHE A 67 -2.25 -22.43 2.60
C PHE A 67 -3.72 -22.00 2.71
N VAL A 68 -4.06 -21.22 3.74
CA VAL A 68 -5.43 -20.76 4.00
C VAL A 68 -5.98 -19.88 2.86
N PRO A 69 -5.34 -18.76 2.47
CA PRO A 69 -5.79 -17.97 1.34
C PRO A 69 -5.64 -18.70 -0.01
N ILE A 70 -4.56 -19.47 -0.19
CA ILE A 70 -4.30 -20.18 -1.46
C ILE A 70 -5.36 -21.25 -1.73
N ARG A 71 -5.82 -21.95 -0.70
CA ARG A 71 -6.90 -22.91 -0.83
C ARG A 71 -8.21 -22.25 -1.29
N LYS A 72 -8.46 -21.02 -0.85
CA LYS A 72 -9.64 -20.26 -1.26
C LYS A 72 -9.51 -19.72 -2.69
N ILE A 73 -8.30 -19.32 -3.09
CA ILE A 73 -7.99 -19.02 -4.50
C ILE A 73 -8.25 -20.24 -5.39
N ALA A 74 -7.88 -21.45 -4.95
CA ALA A 74 -8.19 -22.67 -5.68
C ALA A 74 -9.70 -22.90 -5.84
N ASP A 75 -10.51 -22.56 -4.83
CA ASP A 75 -11.97 -22.60 -4.95
C ASP A 75 -12.50 -21.62 -5.98
N PHE A 76 -11.98 -20.39 -6.01
CA PHE A 76 -12.38 -19.39 -7.00
C PHE A 76 -12.06 -19.86 -8.42
N LEU A 77 -10.85 -20.37 -8.64
CA LEU A 77 -10.43 -20.89 -9.94
C LEU A 77 -11.30 -22.10 -10.35
N SER A 78 -11.60 -23.00 -9.43
CA SER A 78 -12.49 -24.15 -9.66
C SER A 78 -13.95 -23.74 -9.94
N ALA A 79 -14.40 -22.63 -9.35
CA ALA A 79 -15.68 -21.99 -9.64
C ALA A 79 -15.69 -21.16 -10.95
N ASN A 80 -14.61 -21.26 -11.73
CA ASN A 80 -14.39 -20.56 -13.00
C ASN A 80 -14.43 -19.03 -12.87
N LEU A 81 -13.91 -18.50 -11.75
CA LEU A 81 -13.64 -17.07 -11.58
C LEU A 81 -12.31 -16.71 -12.24
N ARG A 82 -12.23 -15.48 -12.73
CA ARG A 82 -10.95 -14.83 -12.99
C ARG A 82 -10.37 -14.40 -11.64
N VAL A 83 -9.11 -14.73 -11.37
CA VAL A 83 -8.43 -14.38 -10.11
C VAL A 83 -7.18 -13.56 -10.40
N THR A 84 -7.05 -12.41 -9.76
CA THR A 84 -5.81 -11.63 -9.74
C THR A 84 -5.16 -11.72 -8.37
N ILE A 85 -3.87 -12.07 -8.32
CA ILE A 85 -3.04 -11.87 -7.13
C ILE A 85 -2.25 -10.59 -7.33
N LEU A 86 -2.49 -9.61 -6.45
CA LEU A 86 -1.76 -8.36 -6.42
C LEU A 86 -0.55 -8.51 -5.48
N PHE A 87 0.65 -8.45 -6.04
CA PHE A 87 1.89 -8.26 -5.29
C PHE A 87 1.99 -6.79 -4.90
N ALA A 88 1.59 -6.49 -3.67
CA ALA A 88 1.44 -5.14 -3.16
C ALA A 88 2.80 -4.60 -2.67
N ASP A 89 3.71 -4.38 -3.60
CA ASP A 89 5.09 -3.93 -3.35
C ASP A 89 5.14 -2.49 -2.82
N LEU A 90 4.32 -1.58 -3.38
CA LEU A 90 4.17 -0.24 -2.82
C LEU A 90 3.63 -0.28 -1.38
N HIS A 91 2.65 -1.14 -1.10
CA HIS A 91 2.13 -1.30 0.26
C HIS A 91 3.18 -1.87 1.23
N ALA A 92 4.03 -2.79 0.77
CA ALA A 92 5.15 -3.32 1.54
C ALA A 92 6.20 -2.23 1.86
N PHE A 93 6.38 -1.24 0.98
CA PHE A 93 7.19 -0.06 1.25
C PHE A 93 6.51 0.89 2.26
N LEU A 94 5.22 1.17 2.10
CA LEU A 94 4.46 2.10 2.95
C LEU A 94 4.27 1.59 4.38
N ASP A 95 4.24 0.27 4.60
CA ASP A 95 4.06 -0.35 5.92
C ASP A 95 5.37 -0.33 6.73
N ASN A 96 5.76 0.87 7.16
CA ASN A 96 6.85 1.14 8.10
C ASN A 96 8.21 0.59 7.63
N LEU A 97 8.55 0.79 6.35
CA LEU A 97 9.84 0.42 5.74
C LEU A 97 10.24 -1.05 5.96
N LYS A 98 9.25 -1.96 6.01
CA LYS A 98 9.52 -3.41 6.05
C LYS A 98 10.32 -3.90 4.84
N SER A 99 10.42 -3.09 3.78
CA SER A 99 11.24 -3.32 2.60
C SER A 99 11.80 -2.00 2.06
N THR A 100 13.01 -2.05 1.50
CA THR A 100 13.54 -0.98 0.63
C THR A 100 13.16 -1.25 -0.82
N TRP A 101 13.22 -0.22 -1.68
CA TRP A 101 12.96 -0.36 -3.12
C TRP A 101 13.86 -1.40 -3.79
N GLU A 102 15.14 -1.44 -3.41
CA GLU A 102 16.12 -2.41 -3.92
C GLU A 102 15.76 -3.86 -3.57
N LEU A 103 15.15 -4.08 -2.40
CA LEU A 103 14.71 -5.40 -1.96
C LEU A 103 13.39 -5.83 -2.60
N LEU A 104 12.51 -4.88 -2.92
CA LEU A 104 11.14 -5.18 -3.36
C LEU A 104 11.10 -5.97 -4.66
N ASP A 105 11.94 -5.65 -5.64
CA ASP A 105 11.99 -6.37 -6.91
C ASP A 105 12.25 -7.87 -6.69
N ASN A 106 13.27 -8.18 -5.88
CA ASN A 106 13.64 -9.56 -5.56
C ASN A 106 12.54 -10.27 -4.77
N ARG A 107 11.89 -9.56 -3.83
CA ARG A 107 10.78 -10.12 -3.04
C ARG A 107 9.55 -10.39 -3.87
N VAL A 108 9.18 -9.51 -4.80
CA VAL A 108 8.04 -9.73 -5.71
C VAL A 108 8.28 -10.99 -6.55
N LEU A 109 9.45 -11.11 -7.16
CA LEU A 109 9.80 -12.29 -7.97
C LEU A 109 9.83 -13.58 -7.13
N TYR A 110 10.35 -13.50 -5.91
CA TYR A 110 10.33 -14.62 -4.96
C TYR A 110 8.90 -15.04 -4.60
N TYR A 111 8.03 -14.09 -4.25
CA TYR A 111 6.62 -14.35 -3.96
C TYR A 111 5.90 -14.98 -5.16
N GLU A 112 6.14 -14.45 -6.35
CA GLU A 112 5.56 -14.96 -7.59
C GLU A 112 5.91 -16.43 -7.82
N LYS A 113 7.21 -16.77 -7.73
CA LYS A 113 7.68 -18.15 -7.91
C LYS A 113 7.12 -19.09 -6.85
N VAL A 114 7.16 -18.70 -5.57
CA VAL A 114 6.71 -19.57 -4.46
C VAL A 114 5.21 -19.79 -4.49
N ILE A 115 4.42 -18.74 -4.74
CA ILE A 115 2.95 -18.88 -4.81
C ILE A 115 2.56 -19.74 -6.01
N LYS A 116 3.22 -19.56 -7.16
CA LYS A 116 2.98 -20.40 -8.34
C LYS A 116 3.33 -21.86 -8.07
N ALA A 117 4.48 -22.13 -7.43
CA ALA A 117 4.88 -23.48 -7.05
C ALA A 117 3.91 -24.11 -6.04
N LEU A 118 3.45 -23.35 -5.05
CA LEU A 118 2.46 -23.79 -4.08
C LEU A 118 1.12 -24.18 -4.73
N LEU A 119 0.60 -23.35 -5.64
CA LEU A 119 -0.63 -23.67 -6.38
C LEU A 119 -0.45 -24.88 -7.30
N THR A 120 0.73 -25.05 -7.90
CA THR A 120 1.07 -26.21 -8.74
C THR A 120 1.13 -27.49 -7.91
N ALA A 121 1.77 -27.46 -6.74
CA ALA A 121 1.82 -28.59 -5.81
C ALA A 121 0.42 -29.03 -5.32
N LEU A 122 -0.53 -28.11 -5.28
CA LEU A 122 -1.93 -28.36 -4.95
C LEU A 122 -2.79 -28.75 -6.16
N ASN A 123 -2.21 -28.93 -7.35
CA ASN A 123 -2.88 -29.28 -8.61
C ASN A 123 -4.02 -28.31 -8.99
N VAL A 124 -3.82 -27.02 -8.75
CA VAL A 124 -4.81 -25.99 -9.06
C VAL A 124 -4.67 -25.53 -10.51
N PRO A 125 -5.76 -25.45 -11.30
CA PRO A 125 -5.69 -24.93 -12.67
C PRO A 125 -5.37 -23.42 -12.65
N LEU A 126 -4.34 -23.00 -13.39
CA LEU A 126 -3.82 -21.64 -13.35
C LEU A 126 -4.28 -20.76 -14.51
N ASP A 127 -5.11 -21.28 -15.43
CA ASP A 127 -5.47 -20.59 -16.68
C ASP A 127 -6.21 -19.25 -16.47
N GLN A 128 -6.90 -19.12 -15.32
CA GLN A 128 -7.64 -17.92 -14.94
C GLN A 128 -6.93 -17.07 -13.88
N LEU A 129 -5.69 -17.43 -13.55
CA LEU A 129 -4.87 -16.75 -12.57
C LEU A 129 -3.99 -15.69 -13.24
N HIS A 130 -4.01 -14.49 -12.70
CA HIS A 130 -3.17 -13.39 -13.15
C HIS A 130 -2.36 -12.83 -11.99
N PHE A 131 -1.11 -12.51 -12.27
CA PHE A 131 -0.22 -11.83 -11.35
C PHE A 131 -0.07 -10.39 -11.78
N VAL A 132 -0.24 -9.47 -10.83
CA VAL A 132 -0.10 -8.03 -11.06
C VAL A 132 0.77 -7.45 -9.96
N ARG A 133 1.72 -6.61 -10.34
CA ARG A 133 2.56 -5.86 -9.40
C ARG A 133 1.91 -4.50 -9.12
N GLY A 134 1.85 -4.06 -7.86
CA GLY A 134 1.22 -2.79 -7.48
C GLY A 134 1.78 -1.58 -8.23
N THR A 135 3.10 -1.42 -8.21
CA THR A 135 3.78 -0.33 -8.93
C THR A 135 3.61 -0.31 -10.45
N SER A 136 3.06 -1.37 -11.06
CA SER A 136 2.74 -1.35 -12.50
C SER A 136 1.62 -0.38 -12.86
N TYR A 137 0.81 0.06 -11.90
CA TYR A 137 -0.25 1.05 -12.13
C TYR A 137 -0.40 2.09 -11.00
N GLN A 138 0.02 1.81 -9.77
CA GLN A 138 -0.21 2.68 -8.61
C GLN A 138 0.57 4.00 -8.64
N LEU A 139 1.46 4.18 -9.62
CA LEU A 139 2.21 5.43 -9.85
C LEU A 139 1.69 6.22 -11.06
N THR A 140 0.68 5.70 -11.77
CA THR A 140 0.14 6.37 -12.97
C THR A 140 -0.62 7.64 -12.62
N ARG A 141 -0.64 8.58 -13.56
CA ARG A 141 -1.36 9.85 -13.43
C ARG A 141 -2.82 9.68 -13.05
N GLU A 142 -3.51 8.70 -13.64
CA GLU A 142 -4.91 8.41 -13.37
C GLU A 142 -5.09 7.94 -11.93
N TYR A 143 -4.26 6.98 -11.49
CA TYR A 143 -4.29 6.46 -10.13
C TYR A 143 -4.00 7.54 -9.10
N THR A 144 -2.91 8.30 -9.28
CA THR A 144 -2.55 9.42 -8.39
C THR A 144 -3.66 10.46 -8.33
N SER A 145 -4.31 10.76 -9.45
CA SER A 145 -5.46 11.67 -9.48
C SER A 145 -6.58 11.19 -8.57
N ASP A 146 -6.94 9.91 -8.63
CA ASP A 146 -7.99 9.35 -7.76
C ASP A 146 -7.55 9.23 -6.30
N VAL A 147 -6.26 8.95 -6.03
CA VAL A 147 -5.69 8.98 -4.67
C VAL A 147 -5.88 10.36 -4.05
N LEU A 148 -5.50 11.43 -4.77
CA LEU A 148 -5.64 12.80 -4.25
C LEU A 148 -7.10 13.17 -4.02
N ARG A 149 -7.99 12.79 -4.94
CA ARG A 149 -9.44 12.97 -4.77
C ARG A 149 -9.96 12.21 -3.55
N LEU A 150 -9.51 10.99 -3.33
CA LEU A 150 -9.88 10.18 -2.16
C LEU A 150 -9.36 10.81 -0.86
N CYS A 151 -8.13 11.30 -0.85
CA CYS A 151 -7.53 12.01 0.29
C CYS A 151 -8.34 13.25 0.72
N ASN A 152 -9.04 13.91 -0.21
CA ASN A 152 -9.87 15.07 0.10
C ASN A 152 -11.30 14.75 0.58
N ILE A 153 -11.75 13.49 0.46
CA ILE A 153 -13.06 13.08 0.99
C ILE A 153 -12.96 12.21 2.24
N VAL A 154 -11.83 11.51 2.44
CA VAL A 154 -11.60 10.66 3.60
C VAL A 154 -11.02 11.47 4.75
N THR A 155 -11.63 11.35 5.92
CA THR A 155 -11.12 12.00 7.15
C THR A 155 -9.92 11.26 7.71
N ARG A 156 -9.03 11.98 8.41
CA ARG A 156 -7.87 11.40 9.12
C ARG A 156 -8.32 10.27 10.07
N ARG A 157 -9.46 10.48 10.75
CA ARG A 157 -10.05 9.51 11.69
C ARG A 157 -10.53 8.24 10.99
N ASP A 158 -11.21 8.36 9.86
CA ASP A 158 -11.76 7.20 9.16
C ASP A 158 -10.66 6.36 8.52
N ALA A 159 -9.62 7.00 7.98
CA ALA A 159 -8.42 6.31 7.48
C ALA A 159 -7.67 5.58 8.61
N LEU A 160 -7.47 6.23 9.75
CA LEU A 160 -6.86 5.62 10.94
C LEU A 160 -7.66 4.40 11.40
N ARG A 161 -8.99 4.54 11.50
CA ARG A 161 -9.89 3.45 11.90
C ARG A 161 -9.80 2.28 10.91
N ALA A 162 -9.76 2.57 9.61
CA ALA A 162 -9.66 1.55 8.56
C ALA A 162 -8.35 0.75 8.64
N GLY A 163 -7.22 1.42 8.86
CA GLY A 163 -5.90 0.79 8.92
C GLY A 163 -5.52 0.14 10.25
N ALA A 164 -6.31 0.29 11.31
CA ALA A 164 -5.90 -0.03 12.69
C ALA A 164 -5.45 -1.49 12.92
N GLU A 165 -6.01 -2.45 12.19
CA GLU A 165 -5.70 -3.89 12.33
C GLU A 165 -4.67 -4.40 11.30
N VAL A 166 -4.36 -3.59 10.29
CA VAL A 166 -3.54 -3.97 9.13
C VAL A 166 -2.19 -3.28 9.15
N VAL A 167 -2.19 -1.97 9.42
CA VAL A 167 -0.98 -1.14 9.47
C VAL A 167 -0.31 -1.27 10.83
N LYS A 168 1.02 -1.41 10.84
CA LYS A 168 1.79 -1.49 12.07
C LYS A 168 1.57 -0.23 12.93
N GLN A 169 1.17 -0.43 14.18
CA GLN A 169 1.07 0.66 15.16
C GLN A 169 2.46 0.91 15.76
N VAL A 170 2.90 2.17 15.69
CA VAL A 170 4.20 2.63 16.19
C VAL A 170 4.00 3.91 17.03
N ALA A 171 4.96 4.22 17.91
CA ALA A 171 4.87 5.36 18.81
C ALA A 171 4.74 6.70 18.07
N SER A 172 5.51 6.87 16.99
CA SER A 172 5.46 8.02 16.09
C SER A 172 4.87 7.59 14.74
N PRO A 173 3.55 7.68 14.55
CA PRO A 173 2.90 7.10 13.39
C PRO A 173 3.15 7.93 12.13
N LEU A 174 3.66 7.24 11.10
CA LEU A 174 3.95 7.81 9.79
C LEU A 174 2.68 8.16 9.00
N LEU A 175 2.82 9.12 8.09
CA LEU A 175 1.75 9.56 7.19
C LEU A 175 1.36 8.45 6.19
N SER A 176 2.32 7.66 5.72
CA SER A 176 2.11 6.51 4.83
C SER A 176 1.05 5.53 5.33
N GLY A 177 0.97 5.34 6.65
CA GLY A 177 -0.03 4.47 7.28
C GLY A 177 -1.48 4.94 7.11
N LEU A 178 -1.70 6.24 6.86
CA LEU A 178 -3.03 6.75 6.54
C LEU A 178 -3.37 6.61 5.05
N LEU A 179 -2.36 6.57 4.18
CA LEU A 179 -2.56 6.38 2.73
C LEU A 179 -2.87 4.92 2.41
N TYR A 180 -2.26 3.96 3.12
CA TYR A 180 -2.43 2.52 2.90
C TYR A 180 -3.88 2.07 2.62
N PRO A 181 -4.88 2.34 3.49
CA PRO A 181 -6.25 1.86 3.26
C PRO A 181 -6.93 2.51 2.05
N LEU A 182 -6.51 3.73 1.65
CA LEU A 182 -7.03 4.41 0.47
C LEU A 182 -6.51 3.77 -0.81
N LEU A 183 -5.22 3.41 -0.84
CA LEU A 183 -4.61 2.72 -1.97
C LEU A 183 -5.28 1.36 -2.16
N GLN A 184 -5.41 0.57 -1.09
CA GLN A 184 -6.08 -0.73 -1.16
C GLN A 184 -7.52 -0.63 -1.67
N ALA A 185 -8.26 0.42 -1.30
CA ALA A 185 -9.61 0.66 -1.85
C ALA A 185 -9.60 0.98 -3.35
N LEU A 186 -8.62 1.76 -3.83
CA LEU A 186 -8.52 2.09 -5.25
C LEU A 186 -8.05 0.91 -6.11
N ASP A 187 -7.29 -0.03 -5.55
CA ASP A 187 -6.88 -1.27 -6.25
C ASP A 187 -8.09 -2.00 -6.85
N GLU A 188 -9.24 -2.02 -6.16
CA GLU A 188 -10.49 -2.59 -6.67
C GLU A 188 -10.93 -2.00 -8.03
N GLN A 189 -10.74 -0.70 -8.19
CA GLN A 189 -11.09 0.03 -9.41
C GLN A 189 -10.09 -0.26 -10.53
N TYR A 190 -8.79 -0.17 -10.22
CA TYR A 190 -7.74 -0.23 -11.22
C TYR A 190 -7.44 -1.65 -11.69
N LEU A 191 -7.66 -2.65 -10.84
CA LEU A 191 -7.66 -4.06 -11.22
C LEU A 191 -8.95 -4.48 -11.96
N LYS A 192 -9.97 -3.60 -12.01
CA LYS A 192 -11.26 -3.83 -12.67
C LYS A 192 -11.92 -5.13 -12.19
N VAL A 193 -12.00 -5.28 -10.87
CA VAL A 193 -12.58 -6.47 -10.22
C VAL A 193 -14.03 -6.24 -9.80
N ASP A 194 -14.74 -7.36 -9.64
CA ASP A 194 -16.09 -7.42 -9.09
C ASP A 194 -16.11 -7.48 -7.57
N GLY A 195 -15.06 -8.06 -6.98
CA GLY A 195 -14.88 -8.20 -5.54
C GLY A 195 -13.44 -8.41 -5.08
N GLN A 196 -13.22 -8.29 -3.78
CA GLN A 196 -11.95 -8.48 -3.10
C GLN A 196 -12.05 -9.63 -2.09
N PHE A 197 -10.99 -10.43 -2.00
CA PHE A 197 -10.82 -11.47 -1.00
C PHE A 197 -9.67 -11.10 -0.06
N GLY A 198 -9.85 -11.31 1.25
CA GLY A 198 -8.82 -11.12 2.27
C GLY A 198 -9.18 -11.79 3.60
N GLY A 199 -8.39 -11.50 4.64
CA GLY A 199 -8.71 -11.90 6.01
C GLY A 199 -9.75 -10.99 6.66
N ILE A 200 -10.40 -11.46 7.73
CA ILE A 200 -11.35 -10.65 8.51
C ILE A 200 -10.68 -9.41 9.14
N ASP A 201 -9.36 -9.42 9.33
CA ASP A 201 -8.58 -8.26 9.78
C ASP A 201 -8.57 -7.09 8.78
N GLN A 202 -8.93 -7.34 7.51
CA GLN A 202 -9.07 -6.31 6.49
C GLN A 202 -10.48 -5.70 6.40
N ARG A 203 -11.43 -6.18 7.21
CA ARG A 203 -12.84 -5.79 7.15
C ARG A 203 -13.04 -4.28 7.19
N LYS A 204 -12.29 -3.55 8.02
CA LYS A 204 -12.43 -2.09 8.14
C LYS A 204 -11.97 -1.34 6.89
N ILE A 205 -11.00 -1.88 6.14
CA ILE A 205 -10.58 -1.34 4.83
C ILE A 205 -11.66 -1.62 3.78
N PHE A 206 -12.25 -2.81 3.78
CA PHE A 206 -13.36 -3.16 2.88
C PHE A 206 -14.57 -2.24 3.07
N ILE A 207 -14.95 -1.96 4.32
CA ILE A 207 -16.01 -0.99 4.63
C ILE A 207 -15.64 0.42 4.17
N LEU A 208 -14.38 0.85 4.34
CA LEU A 208 -13.92 2.14 3.81
C LEU A 208 -14.10 2.20 2.28
N ALA A 209 -13.73 1.14 1.55
CA ALA A 209 -13.92 1.08 0.11
C ALA A 209 -15.41 1.17 -0.28
N GLU A 210 -16.29 0.42 0.39
CA GLU A 210 -17.74 0.46 0.14
C GLU A 210 -18.37 1.83 0.38
N GLU A 211 -17.89 2.58 1.36
CA GLU A 211 -18.39 3.91 1.73
C GLU A 211 -17.85 5.03 0.83
N GLN A 212 -16.57 4.95 0.43
CA GLN A 212 -15.86 6.08 -0.17
C GLN A 212 -15.78 6.00 -1.70
N LEU A 213 -15.61 4.81 -2.29
CA LEU A 213 -15.54 4.65 -3.76
C LEU A 213 -16.78 5.21 -4.49
N PRO A 214 -18.02 5.02 -4.01
CA PRO A 214 -19.20 5.60 -4.65
C PRO A 214 -19.22 7.13 -4.66
N LYS A 215 -18.58 7.79 -3.68
CA LYS A 215 -18.47 9.26 -3.65
C LYS A 215 -17.59 9.79 -4.80
N LEU A 216 -16.64 8.97 -5.26
CA LEU A 216 -15.86 9.23 -6.48
C LEU A 216 -16.56 8.77 -7.77
N LYS A 217 -17.80 8.28 -7.67
CA LYS A 217 -18.57 7.64 -8.76
C LYS A 217 -17.92 6.34 -9.26
N LEU A 218 -17.16 5.66 -8.40
CA LEU A 218 -16.60 4.34 -8.67
C LEU A 218 -17.55 3.25 -8.14
N GLY A 219 -17.50 2.06 -8.73
CA GLY A 219 -18.43 0.97 -8.39
C GLY A 219 -18.18 0.36 -7.02
N LYS A 220 -19.22 -0.16 -6.35
CA LYS A 220 -19.07 -0.99 -5.13
C LYS A 220 -18.62 -2.41 -5.48
N ARG A 221 -17.79 -3.02 -4.63
CA ARG A 221 -17.32 -4.41 -4.75
C ARG A 221 -18.02 -5.29 -3.72
N PHE A 222 -18.02 -6.60 -3.96
CA PHE A 222 -18.32 -7.56 -2.90
C PHE A 222 -17.03 -7.92 -2.16
N HIS A 223 -17.13 -8.29 -0.89
CA HIS A 223 -15.97 -8.62 -0.07
C HIS A 223 -16.11 -10.01 0.54
N LEU A 224 -15.05 -10.81 0.45
CA LEU A 224 -14.99 -12.18 0.96
C LEU A 224 -13.90 -12.25 2.03
N MET A 225 -14.26 -12.67 3.25
CA MET A 225 -13.36 -12.63 4.40
C MET A 225 -13.13 -14.03 4.98
N ASN A 226 -11.88 -14.47 4.95
CA ASN A 226 -11.45 -15.69 5.65
C ASN A 226 -11.30 -15.43 7.16
N PRO A 227 -11.51 -16.46 8.00
CA PRO A 227 -11.23 -16.35 9.43
C PRO A 227 -9.73 -16.15 9.71
N MET A 228 -9.45 -15.59 10.89
CA MET A 228 -8.09 -15.59 11.43
C MET A 228 -7.75 -17.00 11.91
N VAL A 229 -6.81 -17.66 11.24
CA VAL A 229 -6.37 -19.01 11.61
C VAL A 229 -5.16 -18.92 12.55
N PRO A 230 -5.22 -19.55 13.74
CA PRO A 230 -4.08 -19.63 14.65
C PRO A 230 -2.85 -20.24 13.98
N GLY A 231 -1.68 -19.79 14.43
CA GLY A 231 -0.42 -20.44 14.12
C GLY A 231 -0.23 -21.77 14.83
N LEU A 232 0.77 -22.53 14.41
CA LEU A 232 1.15 -23.79 15.05
C LEU A 232 1.53 -23.61 16.53
N GLN A 233 1.92 -22.40 16.95
CA GLN A 233 2.20 -22.05 18.35
C GLN A 233 1.02 -21.36 19.07
N GLY A 234 -0.20 -21.44 18.54
CA GLY A 234 -1.43 -20.93 19.18
C GLY A 234 -1.68 -19.42 19.06
N SER A 235 -0.69 -18.62 18.68
CA SER A 235 -0.82 -17.18 18.40
C SER A 235 -0.92 -16.88 16.89
N LYS A 236 -1.23 -15.63 16.50
CA LYS A 236 -1.25 -15.21 15.08
C LYS A 236 0.11 -15.51 14.45
N MET A 237 0.15 -16.30 13.37
CA MET A 237 1.39 -16.54 12.61
C MET A 237 1.94 -15.19 12.10
N SER A 238 3.02 -14.72 12.71
CA SER A 238 3.72 -13.50 12.32
C SER A 238 4.91 -13.85 11.44
N SER A 239 5.10 -13.09 10.36
CA SER A 239 6.29 -13.21 9.53
C SER A 239 7.59 -12.80 10.25
N SER A 240 7.48 -12.14 11.42
CA SER A 240 8.61 -11.52 12.12
C SER A 240 9.36 -12.42 13.11
N GLU A 241 8.78 -13.55 13.53
CA GLU A 241 9.44 -14.47 14.47
C GLU A 241 9.85 -15.77 13.75
N GLU A 242 11.16 -15.93 13.53
CA GLU A 242 11.77 -17.00 12.71
C GLU A 242 11.43 -18.42 13.23
N ASN A 243 11.31 -18.57 14.55
CA ASN A 243 10.99 -19.86 15.20
C ASN A 243 9.48 -20.16 15.29
N SER A 244 8.61 -19.16 15.06
CA SER A 244 7.16 -19.30 15.20
C SER A 244 6.45 -19.84 13.95
N LYS A 245 7.17 -19.92 12.82
CA LYS A 245 6.61 -20.19 11.49
C LYS A 245 7.38 -21.26 10.73
N ILE A 246 6.67 -22.04 9.93
CA ILE A 246 7.27 -22.96 8.94
C ILE A 246 7.30 -22.24 7.60
N ASP A 247 8.49 -21.96 7.07
CA ASP A 247 8.68 -21.38 5.74
C ASP A 247 8.24 -22.39 4.67
N LEU A 248 7.73 -21.92 3.53
CA LEU A 248 7.38 -22.81 2.42
C LEU A 248 8.61 -23.51 1.81
N LEU A 249 9.82 -23.05 2.11
CA LEU A 249 11.08 -23.64 1.67
C LEU A 249 11.89 -24.30 2.80
N ASP A 250 11.30 -24.49 3.99
CA ASP A 250 11.98 -25.21 5.07
C ASP A 250 12.21 -26.69 4.68
N LYS A 251 13.40 -27.20 5.01
CA LYS A 251 13.72 -28.64 4.85
C LYS A 251 12.88 -29.49 5.79
N ALA A 252 12.63 -30.75 5.42
CA ALA A 252 11.80 -31.68 6.18
C ALA A 252 12.18 -31.78 7.67
N ASP A 253 13.46 -31.84 8.00
CA ASP A 253 13.91 -31.92 9.40
C ASP A 253 13.48 -30.69 10.21
N ILE A 254 13.59 -29.49 9.64
CA ILE A 254 13.19 -28.23 10.26
C ILE A 254 11.66 -28.20 10.46
N VAL A 255 10.91 -28.60 9.43
CA VAL A 255 9.45 -28.70 9.48
C VAL A 255 9.03 -29.62 10.63
N ARG A 256 9.63 -30.82 10.71
CA ARG A 256 9.34 -31.81 11.76
C ARG A 256 9.61 -31.26 13.15
N THR A 257 10.79 -30.66 13.38
CA THR A 257 11.14 -30.04 14.67
C THR A 257 10.16 -28.93 15.07
N LYS A 258 9.74 -28.08 14.12
CA LYS A 258 8.79 -27.00 14.41
C LYS A 258 7.40 -27.53 14.78
N ILE A 259 6.94 -28.60 14.14
CA ILE A 259 5.65 -29.24 14.47
C ILE A 259 5.71 -29.97 15.81
N ASP A 260 6.84 -30.58 16.16
CA ASP A 260 7.02 -31.19 17.47
C ASP A 260 6.86 -30.18 18.62
N GLY A 261 7.34 -28.95 18.43
CA GLY A 261 7.16 -27.82 19.35
C GLY A 261 5.80 -27.13 19.30
N ALA A 262 4.86 -27.56 18.44
CA ALA A 262 3.56 -26.92 18.29
C ALA A 262 2.65 -27.15 19.52
N ILE A 263 1.81 -26.15 19.84
CA ILE A 263 0.81 -26.26 20.90
C ILE A 263 -0.32 -27.16 20.42
N CYS A 264 -0.56 -28.25 21.16
CA CYS A 264 -1.57 -29.24 20.84
C CYS A 264 -2.36 -29.64 22.09
N ASN A 265 -2.84 -28.69 22.88
CA ASN A 265 -3.65 -29.00 24.06
C ASN A 265 -5.06 -29.43 23.65
N ARG A 266 -5.63 -30.43 24.33
CA ARG A 266 -7.06 -30.80 24.20
C ARG A 266 -7.95 -29.67 24.70
N ASP A 267 -9.15 -29.58 24.13
CA ASP A 267 -10.18 -28.60 24.52
C ASP A 267 -9.73 -27.12 24.50
N SER A 268 -8.68 -26.80 23.73
CA SER A 268 -8.17 -25.43 23.60
C SER A 268 -8.48 -24.86 22.22
N ASN A 269 -9.06 -23.66 22.19
CA ASN A 269 -9.23 -22.86 20.98
C ASN A 269 -7.90 -22.33 20.42
N GLU A 270 -6.80 -22.47 21.17
CA GLU A 270 -5.44 -22.07 20.77
C GLU A 270 -4.61 -23.29 20.28
N ASN A 271 -5.27 -24.41 19.97
CA ASN A 271 -4.60 -25.58 19.41
C ASN A 271 -4.29 -25.36 17.92
N GLY A 272 -3.06 -24.93 17.64
CA GLY A 272 -2.57 -24.67 16.29
C GLY A 272 -2.55 -25.89 15.38
N VAL A 273 -2.38 -27.09 15.94
CA VAL A 273 -2.41 -28.36 15.21
C VAL A 273 -3.83 -28.64 14.71
N LEU A 274 -4.83 -28.56 15.60
CA LEU A 274 -6.25 -28.76 15.22
C LEU A 274 -6.75 -27.67 14.27
N ALA A 275 -6.34 -26.42 14.47
CA ALA A 275 -6.66 -25.33 13.54
C ALA A 275 -6.12 -25.60 12.13
N PHE A 276 -4.93 -26.20 12.02
CA PHE A 276 -4.37 -26.61 10.74
C PHE A 276 -5.18 -27.75 10.09
N TYR A 277 -5.68 -28.70 10.89
CA TYR A 277 -6.62 -29.72 10.36
C TYR A 277 -7.87 -29.07 9.77
N GLU A 278 -8.54 -28.21 10.54
CA GLU A 278 -9.81 -27.59 10.17
C GLU A 278 -9.69 -26.68 8.95
N HIS A 279 -8.69 -25.81 8.92
CA HIS A 279 -8.60 -24.74 7.94
C HIS A 279 -7.66 -25.01 6.77
N VAL A 280 -6.79 -26.02 6.87
CA VAL A 280 -5.81 -26.35 5.83
C VAL A 280 -5.96 -27.78 5.33
N LEU A 281 -5.74 -28.78 6.18
CA LEU A 281 -5.64 -30.18 5.76
C LEU A 281 -6.97 -30.69 5.18
N PHE A 282 -8.06 -30.66 5.96
CA PHE A 282 -9.37 -31.15 5.50
C PHE A 282 -9.87 -30.40 4.25
N PRO A 283 -9.78 -29.06 4.20
CA PRO A 283 -10.11 -28.33 2.98
C PRO A 283 -9.31 -28.80 1.77
N ILE A 284 -8.00 -29.04 1.90
CA ILE A 284 -7.14 -29.49 0.77
C ILE A 284 -7.47 -30.92 0.33
N ILE A 285 -7.65 -31.86 1.25
CA ILE A 285 -7.83 -33.27 0.89
C ILE A 285 -9.26 -33.61 0.48
N SER A 286 -10.26 -32.85 0.93
CA SER A 286 -11.68 -33.14 0.68
C SER A 286 -11.96 -33.33 -0.82
N PRO A 287 -12.66 -34.43 -1.22
CA PRO A 287 -13.43 -35.36 -0.39
C PRO A 287 -12.65 -36.61 0.09
N LYS A 288 -11.31 -36.62 0.03
CA LYS A 288 -10.48 -37.74 0.49
C LYS A 288 -10.38 -37.76 2.02
N THR A 289 -10.01 -38.93 2.55
CA THR A 289 -9.79 -39.15 3.99
C THR A 289 -8.32 -39.01 4.36
N THR A 290 -8.05 -38.68 5.62
CA THR A 290 -6.73 -38.79 6.25
C THR A 290 -6.73 -39.84 7.35
N SER A 291 -5.62 -40.54 7.54
CA SER A 291 -5.48 -41.54 8.61
C SER A 291 -4.68 -40.96 9.77
N VAL A 292 -5.22 -41.04 10.99
CA VAL A 292 -4.53 -40.68 12.24
C VAL A 292 -4.60 -41.88 13.19
N ASP A 293 -3.46 -42.35 13.69
CA ASP A 293 -3.36 -43.54 14.55
C ASP A 293 -4.09 -44.79 13.98
N GLY A 294 -4.08 -44.92 12.64
CA GLY A 294 -4.71 -46.04 11.92
C GLY A 294 -6.21 -45.91 11.69
N LYS A 295 -6.85 -44.81 12.10
CA LYS A 295 -8.27 -44.52 11.83
C LYS A 295 -8.42 -43.44 10.77
N ASN A 296 -9.34 -43.66 9.83
CA ASN A 296 -9.62 -42.70 8.75
C ASN A 296 -10.68 -41.68 9.15
N TYR A 297 -10.46 -40.43 8.76
CA TYR A 297 -11.36 -39.30 8.97
C TYR A 297 -11.61 -38.58 7.65
N ASP A 298 -12.87 -38.28 7.35
CA ASP A 298 -13.30 -37.50 6.18
C ASP A 298 -13.72 -36.06 6.56
N ASN A 299 -13.86 -35.77 7.85
CA ASN A 299 -14.24 -34.47 8.37
C ASN A 299 -13.52 -34.12 9.68
N TYR A 300 -13.41 -32.81 9.95
CA TYR A 300 -12.75 -32.28 11.14
C TYR A 300 -13.48 -32.61 12.44
N GLN A 301 -14.81 -32.62 12.43
CA GLN A 301 -15.62 -32.76 13.65
C GLN A 301 -15.37 -34.11 14.33
N ASP A 302 -15.36 -35.19 13.55
CA ASP A 302 -15.09 -36.53 14.06
C ASP A 302 -13.66 -36.68 14.59
N LEU A 303 -12.68 -36.04 13.94
CA LEU A 303 -11.29 -36.03 14.38
C LEU A 303 -11.14 -35.24 15.70
N PHE A 304 -11.80 -34.10 15.81
CA PHE A 304 -11.79 -33.26 17.01
C PHE A 304 -12.38 -34.00 18.22
N GLU A 305 -13.54 -34.64 18.06
CA GLU A 305 -14.20 -35.39 19.13
C GLU A 305 -13.37 -36.59 19.61
N GLU A 306 -12.77 -37.33 18.70
CA GLU A 306 -11.92 -38.48 19.03
C GLU A 306 -10.60 -38.05 19.71
N TYR A 307 -10.06 -36.88 19.37
CA TYR A 307 -8.90 -36.32 20.04
C TYR A 307 -9.19 -35.91 21.48
N ASN A 308 -10.30 -35.19 21.69
CA ASN A 308 -10.67 -34.72 23.02
C ASN A 308 -11.10 -35.87 23.94
N THR A 309 -11.72 -36.91 23.39
CA THR A 309 -12.01 -38.16 24.15
C THR A 309 -10.77 -39.04 24.37
N GLY A 310 -9.63 -38.67 23.79
CA GLY A 310 -8.34 -39.33 23.98
C GLY A 310 -8.14 -40.63 23.22
N ARG A 311 -8.95 -40.88 22.19
CA ARG A 311 -8.83 -42.05 21.32
C ARG A 311 -7.74 -41.90 20.26
N ILE A 312 -7.41 -40.67 19.89
CA ILE A 312 -6.23 -40.36 19.09
C ILE A 312 -5.20 -39.58 19.92
N SER A 313 -3.93 -39.84 19.65
CA SER A 313 -2.80 -39.28 20.38
C SER A 313 -2.34 -37.95 19.75
N GLU A 314 -1.72 -37.11 20.57
CA GLU A 314 -1.05 -35.90 20.08
C GLU A 314 0.06 -36.25 19.08
N ALA A 315 0.82 -37.31 19.35
CA ALA A 315 1.88 -37.79 18.47
C ALA A 315 1.33 -38.17 17.09
N GLY A 316 0.20 -38.89 17.04
CA GLY A 316 -0.48 -39.24 15.80
C GLY A 316 -0.94 -38.04 14.99
N LEU A 317 -1.54 -37.04 15.65
CA LEU A 317 -1.96 -35.80 14.99
C LEU A 317 -0.77 -35.03 14.40
N LYS A 318 0.31 -34.89 15.17
CA LYS A 318 1.53 -34.21 14.74
C LYS A 318 2.22 -34.95 13.60
N GLU A 319 2.35 -36.27 13.68
CA GLU A 319 3.03 -37.05 12.64
C GLU A 319 2.30 -36.97 11.29
N THR A 320 0.96 -37.08 11.31
CA THR A 320 0.14 -36.93 10.11
C THR A 320 0.29 -35.55 9.47
N ILE A 321 0.34 -34.47 10.28
CA ILE A 321 0.61 -33.11 9.76
C ILE A 321 2.04 -33.00 9.21
N LYS A 322 3.05 -33.59 9.86
CA LYS A 322 4.43 -33.59 9.37
C LYS A 322 4.51 -34.21 7.99
N GLU A 323 3.95 -35.40 7.81
CA GLU A 323 3.93 -36.09 6.53
C GLU A 323 3.23 -35.26 5.46
N PHE A 324 2.06 -34.70 5.79
CA PHE A 324 1.28 -33.87 4.88
C PHE A 324 2.03 -32.61 4.44
N ILE A 325 2.55 -31.83 5.40
CA ILE A 325 3.29 -30.58 5.10
C ILE A 325 4.58 -30.91 4.36
N CYS A 326 5.38 -31.86 4.83
CA CYS A 326 6.66 -32.19 4.19
C CYS A 326 6.47 -32.61 2.73
N LYS A 327 5.46 -33.43 2.43
CA LYS A 327 5.15 -33.86 1.07
C LYS A 327 4.80 -32.68 0.15
N ILE A 328 4.01 -31.73 0.64
CA ILE A 328 3.64 -30.56 -0.18
C ILE A 328 4.86 -29.64 -0.36
N LEU A 329 5.61 -29.37 0.72
CA LEU A 329 6.76 -28.47 0.64
C LEU A 329 7.91 -29.05 -0.20
N GLU A 330 8.08 -30.38 -0.22
CA GLU A 330 8.99 -31.06 -1.15
C GLU A 330 8.61 -30.77 -2.61
N GLU A 331 7.33 -30.88 -2.96
CA GLU A 331 6.84 -30.56 -4.30
C GLU A 331 7.02 -29.06 -4.63
N VAL A 332 6.79 -28.16 -3.65
CA VAL A 332 7.07 -26.72 -3.83
C VAL A 332 8.55 -26.49 -4.13
N GLN A 333 9.44 -27.08 -3.33
CA GLN A 333 10.89 -26.96 -3.51
C GLN A 333 11.33 -27.52 -4.87
N ASN A 334 10.84 -28.69 -5.28
CA ASN A 334 11.16 -29.26 -6.59
C ASN A 334 10.73 -28.36 -7.76
N ASN A 335 9.63 -27.61 -7.61
CA ASN A 335 9.08 -26.77 -8.67
C ASN A 335 9.70 -25.37 -8.76
N CYS A 336 10.33 -24.84 -7.72
CA CYS A 336 10.92 -23.49 -7.75
C CYS A 336 12.37 -23.36 -7.30
N MET A 337 12.96 -24.36 -6.65
CA MET A 337 14.28 -24.24 -6.04
C MET A 337 15.40 -24.45 -7.07
N ASN A 338 15.80 -23.35 -7.72
CA ASN A 338 16.91 -23.29 -8.68
C ASN A 338 17.92 -22.17 -8.33
N GLU A 339 18.98 -22.01 -9.11
CA GLU A 339 20.03 -20.99 -8.87
C GLU A 339 19.46 -19.57 -8.83
N GLU A 340 18.50 -19.26 -9.70
CA GLU A 340 17.81 -17.97 -9.72
C GLU A 340 17.07 -17.72 -8.41
N MET A 341 16.36 -18.73 -7.91
CA MET A 341 15.63 -18.66 -6.64
C MET A 341 16.56 -18.48 -5.44
N LEU A 342 17.73 -19.12 -5.43
CA LEU A 342 18.76 -18.88 -4.41
C LEU A 342 19.23 -17.43 -4.44
N SER A 343 19.47 -16.87 -5.63
CA SER A 343 19.87 -15.47 -5.78
C SER A 343 18.79 -14.50 -5.30
N LEU A 344 17.51 -14.77 -5.61
CA LEU A 344 16.38 -13.97 -5.13
C LEU A 344 16.27 -14.00 -3.60
N LEU A 345 16.46 -15.17 -2.98
CA LEU A 345 16.46 -15.32 -1.52
C LEU A 345 17.58 -14.54 -0.85
N GLU A 346 18.79 -14.64 -1.40
CA GLU A 346 19.97 -13.90 -0.91
C GLU A 346 19.72 -12.40 -1.02
N LYS A 347 19.36 -11.90 -2.20
CA LYS A 347 19.15 -10.47 -2.43
C LYS A 347 17.94 -9.91 -1.67
N GLY A 348 16.85 -10.67 -1.56
CA GLY A 348 15.61 -10.20 -0.94
C GLY A 348 15.56 -10.28 0.59
N TYR A 349 16.37 -11.17 1.20
CA TYR A 349 16.29 -11.48 2.63
C TYR A 349 17.63 -11.55 3.37
N SER A 350 18.70 -10.97 2.81
CA SER A 350 19.99 -10.83 3.51
C SER A 350 19.84 -10.03 4.81
N LYS A 351 20.41 -10.55 5.91
CA LYS A 351 20.32 -9.95 7.27
C LYS A 351 21.09 -8.61 7.41
N ASN A 352 21.89 -8.21 6.41
CA ASN A 352 22.86 -7.10 6.52
C ASN A 352 22.47 -5.80 5.78
N ILE A 353 21.25 -5.64 5.29
CA ILE A 353 20.88 -4.47 4.45
C ILE A 353 20.18 -3.35 5.26
N PHE A 354 20.04 -3.51 6.59
CA PHE A 354 19.59 -2.42 7.49
C PHE A 354 20.77 -1.62 8.06
N ASP A 355 21.83 -1.43 7.26
CA ASP A 355 22.87 -0.45 7.57
C ASP A 355 22.55 0.80 6.73
N ASP A 356 21.79 1.73 7.33
CA ASP A 356 21.48 3.03 6.76
C ASP A 356 22.79 3.79 6.53
N SER A 357 23.34 3.63 5.33
CA SER A 357 24.39 4.50 4.81
C SER A 357 24.00 4.97 3.41
N LEU A 358 23.03 5.88 3.37
CA LEU A 358 22.92 6.78 2.22
C LEU A 358 24.18 7.68 2.21
N PRO A 359 24.96 7.70 1.12
CA PRO A 359 26.06 8.64 1.01
C PRO A 359 25.48 9.99 0.59
N TYR A 360 25.18 10.84 1.56
CA TYR A 360 25.11 12.27 1.31
C TYR A 360 25.91 13.03 2.36
N SER A 361 27.18 13.26 2.03
CA SER A 361 27.95 14.29 2.71
C SER A 361 27.41 15.65 2.26
N ALA A 362 26.44 16.19 2.99
CA ALA A 362 26.35 17.63 3.08
C ALA A 362 27.60 18.08 3.85
N ASN A 363 28.59 18.60 3.11
CA ASN A 363 29.71 19.30 3.72
C ASN A 363 29.14 20.45 4.55
N SER A 364 29.04 20.26 5.87
CA SER A 364 28.91 21.34 6.84
C SER A 364 30.29 21.99 6.98
N ALA A 365 30.77 22.62 5.91
CA ALA A 365 31.74 23.68 6.05
C ALA A 365 30.94 24.91 6.46
N THR A 366 30.82 25.14 7.77
CA THR A 366 30.49 26.45 8.33
C THR A 366 31.71 27.35 8.14
N ASP A 367 32.05 27.64 6.88
CA ASP A 367 32.91 28.76 6.57
C ASP A 367 31.98 29.95 6.37
N ASP A 368 32.11 30.96 7.24
CA ASP A 368 31.44 32.24 7.04
C ASP A 368 31.81 32.77 5.65
N ILE A 369 30.83 32.78 4.72
CA ILE A 369 31.05 33.28 3.38
C ILE A 369 31.14 34.80 3.46
N ILE A 370 32.36 35.32 3.44
CA ILE A 370 32.64 36.75 3.34
C ILE A 370 32.36 37.19 1.90
N LEU A 371 31.40 38.11 1.75
CA LEU A 371 31.07 38.81 0.52
C LEU A 371 31.92 40.09 0.40
N SER A 372 32.33 40.43 -0.82
CA SER A 372 32.85 41.76 -1.16
C SER A 372 31.74 42.82 -1.06
N GLU A 373 32.12 44.10 -1.01
CA GLU A 373 31.16 45.21 -0.91
C GLU A 373 30.11 45.20 -2.05
N THR A 374 30.53 44.83 -3.26
CA THR A 374 29.63 44.70 -4.42
C THR A 374 28.70 43.48 -4.32
N GLU A 375 29.18 42.36 -3.77
CA GLU A 375 28.36 41.16 -3.57
C GLU A 375 27.37 41.34 -2.42
N ASP A 376 27.78 42.03 -1.36
CA ASP A 376 26.94 42.36 -0.21
C ASP A 376 25.86 43.38 -0.58
N GLN A 377 26.17 44.36 -1.45
CA GLN A 377 25.17 45.23 -2.05
C GLN A 377 24.16 44.42 -2.86
N ARG A 378 24.62 43.48 -3.71
CA ARG A 378 23.73 42.61 -4.49
C ARG A 378 22.86 41.72 -3.60
N PHE A 379 23.41 41.17 -2.51
CA PHE A 379 22.65 40.41 -1.51
C PHE A 379 21.54 41.27 -0.89
N ARG A 380 21.86 42.50 -0.46
CA ARG A 380 20.88 43.46 0.09
C ARG A 380 19.85 43.93 -0.94
N GLU A 381 20.21 44.02 -2.22
CA GLU A 381 19.26 44.31 -3.29
C GLU A 381 18.27 43.14 -3.49
N ILE A 382 18.75 41.90 -3.43
CA ILE A 382 17.95 40.67 -3.54
C ILE A 382 17.01 40.48 -2.36
N THR A 383 17.51 40.59 -1.14
CA THR A 383 16.70 40.42 0.07
C THR A 383 15.85 41.65 0.37
N CYS A 384 16.33 42.85 0.03
CA CYS A 384 15.64 44.13 0.24
C CYS A 384 15.08 44.24 1.67
N ASN A 385 13.76 44.43 1.81
CA ASN A 385 13.04 44.47 3.09
C ASN A 385 12.39 43.11 3.46
N ALA A 386 12.67 42.05 2.72
CA ALA A 386 12.13 40.73 3.00
C ALA A 386 12.92 40.07 4.14
N GLU A 387 12.21 39.33 4.98
CA GLU A 387 12.84 38.47 5.98
C GLU A 387 13.32 37.18 5.29
N LEU A 388 14.57 36.80 5.55
CA LEU A 388 15.10 35.53 5.08
C LEU A 388 14.82 34.45 6.12
N VAL A 389 13.98 33.48 5.76
CA VAL A 389 13.59 32.39 6.66
C VAL A 389 14.72 31.37 6.83
N SER A 390 15.38 31.00 5.73
CA SER A 390 16.50 30.04 5.71
C SER A 390 17.38 30.21 4.47
N GLY A 391 18.48 29.45 4.38
CA GLY A 391 19.31 29.39 3.18
C GLY A 391 20.24 30.58 2.93
N GLU A 392 20.53 31.40 3.94
CA GLU A 392 21.41 32.59 3.80
C GLU A 392 22.77 32.26 3.22
N ILE A 393 23.42 31.24 3.78
CA ILE A 393 24.74 30.79 3.34
C ILE A 393 24.69 30.33 1.89
N TRP A 394 23.63 29.61 1.50
CA TRP A 394 23.43 29.16 0.12
C TRP A 394 23.31 30.36 -0.83
N LEU A 395 22.45 31.32 -0.51
CA LEU A 395 22.27 32.52 -1.34
C LEU A 395 23.57 33.33 -1.47
N LYS A 396 24.29 33.56 -0.36
CA LYS A 396 25.60 34.22 -0.37
C LYS A 396 26.60 33.49 -1.27
N ARG A 397 26.64 32.16 -1.21
CA ARG A 397 27.48 31.33 -2.08
C ARG A 397 27.16 31.54 -3.55
N ARG A 398 25.88 31.48 -3.93
CA ARG A 398 25.43 31.60 -5.33
C ARG A 398 25.70 32.99 -5.91
N ILE A 399 25.60 34.03 -5.08
CA ILE A 399 25.98 35.40 -5.43
C ILE A 399 27.49 35.49 -5.69
N LYS A 400 28.31 34.90 -4.82
CA LYS A 400 29.78 34.86 -4.98
C LYS A 400 30.24 34.08 -6.20
N GLU A 401 29.52 33.01 -6.56
CA GLU A 401 29.72 32.25 -7.80
C GLU A 401 29.22 32.99 -9.06
N ASN A 402 28.63 34.18 -8.91
CA ASN A 402 27.98 34.97 -9.97
C ASN A 402 27.01 34.15 -10.84
N SER A 403 26.32 33.20 -10.22
CA SER A 403 25.36 32.33 -10.91
C SER A 403 24.07 33.08 -11.25
N VAL A 404 23.35 32.62 -12.29
CA VAL A 404 21.96 33.02 -12.53
C VAL A 404 21.11 32.44 -11.41
N LEU A 405 20.41 33.30 -10.68
CA LEU A 405 19.56 32.87 -9.57
C LEU A 405 18.22 32.39 -10.12
N HIS A 406 17.83 31.17 -9.79
CA HIS A 406 16.53 30.62 -10.16
C HIS A 406 15.52 30.87 -9.04
N VAL A 407 14.57 31.76 -9.34
CA VAL A 407 13.48 32.13 -8.44
C VAL A 407 12.24 31.32 -8.78
N VAL A 408 11.64 30.69 -7.77
CA VAL A 408 10.33 30.04 -7.89
C VAL A 408 9.30 30.81 -7.08
N TYR A 409 8.14 31.01 -7.71
CA TYR A 409 6.96 31.58 -7.06
C TYR A 409 5.77 30.64 -7.23
N MET A 410 5.24 30.11 -6.12
CA MET A 410 4.07 29.26 -6.12
C MET A 410 2.80 30.11 -6.00
N LEU A 411 1.92 30.00 -6.99
CA LEU A 411 0.66 30.72 -7.04
C LEU A 411 -0.49 29.72 -7.09
N ALA A 412 -1.15 29.50 -5.94
CA ALA A 412 -2.27 28.59 -5.85
C ALA A 412 -3.56 29.25 -6.41
N PRO A 413 -4.22 28.65 -7.42
CA PRO A 413 -5.41 29.22 -8.04
C PRO A 413 -6.69 28.97 -7.20
N LYS A 414 -6.72 29.50 -5.98
CA LYS A 414 -7.81 29.31 -4.99
C LYS A 414 -9.05 30.20 -5.22
N GLY A 415 -8.95 31.21 -6.08
CA GLY A 415 -9.99 32.24 -6.17
C GLY A 415 -9.94 33.08 -7.44
N ARG A 416 -10.34 34.34 -7.34
CA ARG A 416 -10.07 35.33 -8.40
C ARG A 416 -8.60 35.71 -8.34
N PHE A 417 -8.02 35.99 -9.50
CA PHE A 417 -6.63 36.43 -9.56
C PHE A 417 -6.48 37.73 -8.78
N HIS A 418 -5.49 37.77 -7.88
CA HIS A 418 -5.06 38.99 -7.21
C HIS A 418 -3.53 39.00 -7.16
N LEU A 419 -2.94 40.17 -7.41
CA LEU A 419 -1.50 40.36 -7.26
C LEU A 419 -1.22 40.62 -5.79
N GLY A 420 -1.01 39.57 -5.00
CA GLY A 420 -0.72 39.67 -3.57
C GLY A 420 0.66 40.27 -3.25
N PHE A 421 1.56 40.32 -4.24
CA PHE A 421 2.96 40.69 -4.03
C PHE A 421 3.49 41.61 -5.13
N LYS A 422 4.32 42.56 -4.73
CA LYS A 422 5.14 43.36 -5.66
C LYS A 422 6.39 42.55 -5.99
N LEU A 423 6.47 41.99 -7.21
CA LEU A 423 7.74 41.47 -7.71
C LEU A 423 8.65 42.67 -8.05
N GLN A 424 9.64 42.96 -7.20
CA GLN A 424 10.77 43.79 -7.61
C GLN A 424 11.73 42.87 -8.38
N LEU A 425 11.88 43.14 -9.67
CA LEU A 425 12.72 42.33 -10.54
C LEU A 425 14.11 42.93 -10.60
N LEU A 426 15.07 42.14 -10.11
CA LEU A 426 16.49 42.47 -10.13
C LEU A 426 17.14 41.85 -11.36
N GLY A 427 18.23 42.45 -11.83
CA GLY A 427 18.98 41.95 -12.98
C GLY A 427 19.61 40.57 -12.71
N ASN A 428 19.60 39.72 -13.75
CA ASN A 428 20.22 38.38 -13.79
C ASN A 428 19.49 37.27 -12.97
N ILE A 429 18.16 37.20 -13.10
CA ILE A 429 17.29 36.19 -12.48
C ILE A 429 16.52 35.40 -13.56
N SER A 430 16.31 34.11 -13.32
CA SER A 430 15.33 33.26 -14.03
C SER A 430 14.11 33.07 -13.13
N LEU A 431 12.89 33.38 -13.59
CA LEU A 431 11.67 33.25 -12.79
C LEU A 431 10.80 32.09 -13.31
N THR A 432 10.39 31.21 -12.41
CA THR A 432 9.35 30.19 -12.68
C THR A 432 8.15 30.41 -11.77
N ILE A 433 6.98 30.64 -12.36
CA ILE A 433 5.70 30.64 -11.65
C ILE A 433 5.08 29.26 -11.75
N ILE A 434 4.88 28.63 -10.61
CA ILE A 434 4.13 27.37 -10.49
C ILE A 434 2.68 27.72 -10.18
N LEU A 435 1.77 27.39 -11.10
CA LEU A 435 0.35 27.37 -10.82
C LEU A 435 0.05 26.13 -9.98
N ALA A 436 0.09 26.31 -8.66
CA ALA A 436 0.02 25.27 -7.63
C ALA A 436 -1.42 24.77 -7.47
N ASP A 437 -1.86 24.05 -8.48
CA ASP A 437 -3.25 23.74 -8.72
C ASP A 437 -3.69 22.50 -7.92
N ILE A 438 -2.80 21.52 -7.77
CA ILE A 438 -2.93 20.43 -6.79
C ILE A 438 -3.00 20.98 -5.37
N ASP A 439 -2.14 21.94 -5.03
CA ASP A 439 -2.12 22.60 -3.73
C ASP A 439 -3.46 23.29 -3.40
N ALA A 440 -4.00 24.02 -4.36
CA ALA A 440 -5.31 24.67 -4.21
C ALA A 440 -6.45 23.66 -4.01
N PHE A 441 -6.32 22.45 -4.54
CA PHE A 441 -7.26 21.37 -4.29
C PHE A 441 -7.05 20.75 -2.91
N LEU A 442 -5.82 20.41 -2.52
CA LEU A 442 -5.49 19.78 -1.24
C LEU A 442 -5.73 20.67 -0.02
N ASP A 443 -5.70 21.99 -0.19
CA ASP A 443 -6.12 22.97 0.81
C ASP A 443 -7.65 23.05 0.88
N ASN A 444 -8.28 22.02 1.44
CA ASN A 444 -9.72 21.92 1.72
C ASN A 444 -10.62 22.22 0.51
N GLU A 445 -10.21 21.77 -0.69
CA GLU A 445 -10.93 21.99 -1.95
C GLU A 445 -11.22 23.47 -2.29
N LYS A 446 -10.36 24.41 -1.83
CA LYS A 446 -10.46 25.82 -2.24
C LYS A 446 -10.50 25.99 -3.76
N CYS A 447 -9.89 25.05 -4.51
CA CYS A 447 -10.15 24.86 -5.93
C CYS A 447 -10.64 23.43 -6.22
N PRO A 448 -11.91 23.23 -6.62
CA PRO A 448 -12.45 21.90 -6.92
C PRO A 448 -11.73 21.18 -8.07
N TRP A 449 -11.68 19.85 -8.01
CA TRP A 449 -10.90 19.03 -8.96
C TRP A 449 -11.22 19.30 -10.43
N ASN A 450 -12.51 19.43 -10.75
CA ASN A 450 -13.01 19.65 -12.11
C ASN A 450 -12.85 21.08 -12.63
N VAL A 451 -12.51 22.05 -11.76
CA VAL A 451 -12.40 23.48 -12.11
C VAL A 451 -10.95 23.93 -12.24
N ARG A 452 -10.04 23.17 -11.62
CA ARG A 452 -8.62 23.49 -11.50
C ARG A 452 -7.94 23.87 -12.80
N GLU A 453 -8.09 23.07 -13.86
CA GLU A 453 -7.43 23.31 -15.15
C GLU A 453 -7.89 24.63 -15.77
N ALA A 454 -9.21 24.86 -15.83
CA ALA A 454 -9.77 26.12 -16.33
C ALA A 454 -9.33 27.32 -15.47
N ARG A 455 -9.12 27.11 -14.16
CA ARG A 455 -8.60 28.15 -13.27
C ARG A 455 -7.13 28.47 -13.57
N CYS A 456 -6.32 27.45 -13.84
CA CYS A 456 -4.94 27.65 -14.30
C CYS A 456 -4.90 28.41 -15.61
N ASP A 457 -5.74 28.07 -16.58
CA ASP A 457 -5.80 28.76 -17.87
C ASP A 457 -6.13 30.25 -17.68
N TYR A 458 -7.11 30.56 -16.84
CA TYR A 458 -7.43 31.93 -16.46
C TYR A 458 -6.23 32.66 -15.83
N TYR A 459 -5.52 32.03 -14.88
CA TYR A 459 -4.34 32.61 -14.24
C TYR A 459 -3.20 32.83 -15.25
N THR A 460 -2.97 31.88 -16.15
CA THR A 460 -1.95 31.97 -17.21
C THR A 460 -2.22 33.18 -18.11
N VAL A 461 -3.45 33.37 -18.58
CA VAL A 461 -3.81 34.50 -19.44
C VAL A 461 -3.56 35.83 -18.72
N VAL A 462 -3.97 35.95 -17.44
CA VAL A 462 -3.76 37.17 -16.67
C VAL A 462 -2.27 37.46 -16.44
N LEU A 463 -1.48 36.44 -16.07
CA LEU A 463 -0.04 36.56 -15.85
C LEU A 463 0.70 36.98 -17.12
N GLN A 464 0.37 36.38 -18.27
CA GLN A 464 0.99 36.73 -19.55
C GLN A 464 0.74 38.20 -19.92
N GLN A 465 -0.47 38.72 -19.66
CA GLN A 465 -0.77 40.14 -19.87
C GLN A 465 0.06 41.04 -18.94
N ILE A 466 0.17 40.66 -17.66
CA ILE A 466 0.98 41.40 -16.69
C ILE A 466 2.46 41.42 -17.09
N PHE A 467 3.01 40.28 -17.51
CA PHE A 467 4.40 40.20 -17.96
C PHE A 467 4.67 41.03 -19.20
N SER A 468 3.73 41.05 -20.15
CA SER A 468 3.81 41.92 -21.33
C SER A 468 3.79 43.41 -20.95
N LEU A 469 3.01 43.81 -19.95
CA LEU A 469 2.94 45.20 -19.48
C LEU A 469 4.20 45.63 -18.71
N LEU A 470 4.87 44.69 -18.04
CA LEU A 470 6.07 44.93 -17.23
C LEU A 470 7.39 44.63 -17.98
N ASP A 471 7.33 44.30 -19.28
CA ASP A 471 8.46 43.88 -20.14
C ASP A 471 9.28 42.71 -19.57
N LEU A 472 8.61 41.72 -18.96
CA LEU A 472 9.26 40.56 -18.33
C LEU A 472 9.47 39.43 -19.33
N LYS A 473 10.71 39.27 -19.79
CA LYS A 473 11.08 38.33 -20.87
C LYS A 473 11.54 36.96 -20.38
N ASN A 474 11.98 36.83 -19.13
CA ASN A 474 12.57 35.60 -18.59
C ASN A 474 11.67 34.92 -17.54
N VAL A 475 10.39 34.74 -17.87
CA VAL A 475 9.42 34.11 -16.96
C VAL A 475 8.81 32.86 -17.58
N LYS A 476 8.91 31.73 -16.87
CA LYS A 476 8.26 30.47 -17.23
C LYS A 476 7.02 30.27 -16.36
N ILE A 477 5.89 29.92 -16.95
CA ILE A 477 4.70 29.47 -16.21
C ILE A 477 4.60 27.96 -16.34
N VAL A 478 4.48 27.25 -15.22
CA VAL A 478 4.33 25.79 -15.16
C VAL A 478 3.08 25.47 -14.35
N ARG A 479 2.33 24.45 -14.76
CA ARG A 479 1.19 23.94 -13.98
C ARG A 479 1.67 22.82 -13.07
N GLY A 480 1.32 22.84 -11.78
CA GLY A 480 1.71 21.79 -10.83
C GLY A 480 1.34 20.39 -11.33
N SER A 481 0.05 20.21 -11.66
CA SER A 481 -0.50 18.95 -12.16
C SER A 481 0.13 18.41 -13.45
N SER A 482 0.94 19.18 -14.19
CA SER A 482 1.63 18.66 -15.38
C SER A 482 2.83 17.77 -15.04
N TYR A 483 3.36 17.85 -13.82
CA TYR A 483 4.50 17.01 -13.38
C TYR A 483 4.24 16.31 -12.04
N GLN A 484 3.43 16.89 -11.16
CA GLN A 484 3.14 16.36 -9.83
C GLN A 484 2.32 15.05 -9.83
N LEU A 485 1.71 14.71 -10.96
CA LEU A 485 0.94 13.48 -11.15
C LEU A 485 1.75 12.39 -11.90
N GLU A 486 3.00 12.67 -12.26
CA GLU A 486 3.83 11.70 -12.97
C GLU A 486 4.40 10.64 -12.01
N PRO A 487 4.80 9.44 -12.52
CA PRO A 487 5.24 8.33 -11.69
C PRO A 487 6.36 8.64 -10.71
N ASP A 488 7.41 9.33 -11.17
CA ASP A 488 8.57 9.61 -10.32
C ASP A 488 8.22 10.57 -9.18
N TYR A 489 7.38 11.56 -9.44
CA TYR A 489 6.91 12.49 -8.40
C TYR A 489 5.99 11.78 -7.40
N THR A 490 5.08 10.95 -7.90
CA THR A 490 4.18 10.15 -7.07
C THR A 490 4.98 9.24 -6.13
N LEU A 491 6.03 8.62 -6.65
CA LEU A 491 6.93 7.78 -5.88
C LEU A 491 7.64 8.56 -4.76
N GLU A 492 8.19 9.74 -5.07
CA GLU A 492 8.80 10.62 -4.06
C GLU A 492 7.81 11.05 -2.98
N MET A 493 6.56 11.34 -3.34
CA MET A 493 5.49 11.65 -2.39
C MET A 493 5.25 10.48 -1.43
N TYR A 494 5.19 9.24 -1.94
CA TYR A 494 5.07 8.06 -1.10
C TYR A 494 6.31 7.83 -0.23
N GLN A 495 7.51 8.08 -0.75
CA GLN A 495 8.76 7.99 0.00
C GLN A 495 8.81 8.98 1.17
N MET A 496 8.43 10.24 0.92
CA MET A 496 8.37 11.26 1.94
C MET A 496 7.28 10.95 2.99
N ALA A 497 6.10 10.49 2.56
CA ALA A 497 5.04 10.06 3.48
C ALA A 497 5.46 8.89 4.39
N SER A 498 6.42 8.06 3.96
CA SER A 498 7.00 6.97 4.76
C SER A 498 8.12 7.42 5.71
N LYS A 499 8.54 8.68 5.66
CA LYS A 499 9.55 9.26 6.56
C LYS A 499 8.96 10.29 7.53
N VAL A 500 7.91 10.98 7.10
CA VAL A 500 7.26 12.05 7.86
C VAL A 500 6.12 11.51 8.73
N THR A 501 6.06 11.96 9.98
CA THR A 501 4.97 11.65 10.90
C THR A 501 3.72 12.45 10.58
N ARG A 502 2.55 11.96 11.04
CA ARG A 502 1.26 12.65 10.84
C ARG A 502 1.23 14.03 11.49
N ASP A 503 1.93 14.20 12.60
CA ASP A 503 1.95 15.44 13.38
C ASP A 503 2.85 16.48 12.72
N GLU A 504 4.04 16.09 12.24
CA GLU A 504 4.93 16.96 11.45
C GLU A 504 4.25 17.50 10.20
N ALA A 505 3.49 16.65 9.49
CA ALA A 505 2.75 17.05 8.29
C ALA A 505 1.49 17.87 8.58
N SER A 506 1.08 18.05 9.84
CA SER A 506 -0.19 18.73 10.19
C SER A 506 -0.05 20.25 10.30
N ILE A 507 0.52 20.88 9.27
CA ILE A 507 0.67 22.35 9.18
C ILE A 507 -0.68 23.04 8.99
N LEU A 508 -1.53 22.47 8.13
CA LEU A 508 -2.85 23.02 7.85
C LEU A 508 -3.92 22.44 8.77
N ASN A 509 -4.83 23.33 9.19
CA ASN A 509 -6.11 22.93 9.78
C ASN A 509 -6.97 22.27 8.70
N GLY A 510 -7.24 20.98 8.87
CA GLY A 510 -8.05 20.19 7.95
C GLY A 510 -8.47 18.87 8.59
N VAL A 511 -9.66 18.39 8.24
CA VAL A 511 -10.20 17.11 8.74
C VAL A 511 -9.82 15.95 7.80
N THR A 512 -9.55 16.26 6.54
CA THR A 512 -9.25 15.30 5.48
C THR A 512 -7.75 14.96 5.45
N LEU A 513 -7.40 13.92 4.69
CA LEU A 513 -6.00 13.56 4.47
C LEU A 513 -5.28 14.52 3.53
N GLY A 514 -6.01 15.16 2.59
CA GLY A 514 -5.41 16.05 1.59
C GLY A 514 -4.56 17.17 2.19
N SER A 515 -4.98 17.73 3.33
CA SER A 515 -4.23 18.78 4.02
C SER A 515 -2.86 18.31 4.53
N LEU A 516 -2.68 17.01 4.80
CA LEU A 516 -1.40 16.44 5.25
C LEU A 516 -0.43 16.20 4.09
N LEU A 517 -0.92 16.16 2.85
CA LEU A 517 -0.07 15.99 1.68
C LEU A 517 0.54 17.32 1.22
N LEU A 518 -0.11 18.45 1.52
CA LEU A 518 0.35 19.74 1.03
C LEU A 518 1.80 20.08 1.42
N PRO A 519 2.26 19.86 2.67
CA PRO A 519 3.65 20.10 3.03
C PRO A 519 4.64 19.23 2.23
N LEU A 520 4.25 17.99 1.90
CA LEU A 520 5.09 17.10 1.10
C LEU A 520 5.24 17.63 -0.34
N TYR A 521 4.14 18.03 -0.98
CA TYR A 521 4.17 18.58 -2.34
C TYR A 521 4.99 19.87 -2.40
N PHE A 522 4.84 20.74 -1.40
CA PHE A 522 5.67 21.92 -1.26
C PHE A 522 7.16 21.54 -1.19
N THR A 523 7.56 20.65 -0.28
CA THR A 523 8.97 20.24 -0.15
C THR A 523 9.53 19.60 -1.42
N ILE A 524 8.78 18.71 -2.07
CA ILE A 524 9.23 18.01 -3.29
C ILE A 524 9.39 18.99 -4.46
N ASP A 525 8.48 19.94 -4.63
CA ASP A 525 8.58 20.97 -5.67
C ASP A 525 9.87 21.79 -5.53
N HIS A 526 10.21 22.19 -4.30
CA HIS A 526 11.44 22.93 -4.03
C HIS A 526 12.70 22.12 -4.29
N TYR A 527 12.68 20.83 -3.96
CA TYR A 527 13.78 19.92 -4.24
C TYR A 527 13.99 19.71 -5.75
N ARG A 528 12.92 19.40 -6.51
CA ARG A 528 13.02 19.08 -7.93
C ARG A 528 13.33 20.27 -8.83
N MET A 529 12.95 21.48 -8.42
CA MET A 529 13.09 22.67 -9.26
C MET A 529 14.47 23.34 -9.15
N ASN A 530 15.42 22.79 -8.38
CA ASN A 530 16.75 23.37 -8.14
C ASN A 530 16.70 24.86 -7.76
N VAL A 531 15.81 25.18 -6.81
CA VAL A 531 15.47 26.56 -6.49
C VAL A 531 16.59 27.24 -5.71
N ASP A 532 16.98 28.45 -6.14
CA ASP A 532 17.89 29.31 -5.36
C ASP A 532 17.11 30.20 -4.39
N ILE A 533 15.94 30.69 -4.80
CA ILE A 533 15.09 31.60 -4.01
C ILE A 533 13.61 31.21 -4.16
N VAL A 534 12.93 31.07 -3.04
CA VAL A 534 11.47 30.89 -2.99
C VAL A 534 10.83 32.19 -2.50
N ILE A 535 9.91 32.74 -3.29
CA ILE A 535 9.10 33.86 -2.84
C ILE A 535 7.81 33.30 -2.23
N MET A 536 7.54 33.63 -0.98
CA MET A 536 6.36 33.16 -0.25
C MET A 536 5.79 34.22 0.69
N GLY A 537 4.51 34.10 1.03
CA GLY A 537 3.88 34.90 2.07
C GLY A 537 4.21 34.38 3.46
N GLU A 538 4.02 35.22 4.48
CA GLU A 538 4.29 34.89 5.89
C GLU A 538 3.51 33.64 6.35
N GLU A 539 2.31 33.45 5.82
CA GLU A 539 1.47 32.28 6.08
C GLU A 539 2.09 30.95 5.61
N MET A 540 3.10 30.99 4.73
CA MET A 540 3.81 29.83 4.22
C MET A 540 5.08 29.50 5.02
N ARG A 541 5.48 30.34 6.00
CA ARG A 541 6.68 30.10 6.83
C ARG A 541 6.73 28.68 7.43
N PRO A 542 5.65 28.13 8.01
CA PRO A 542 5.69 26.78 8.56
C PRO A 542 6.03 25.69 7.52
N PHE A 543 5.66 25.88 6.25
CA PHE A 543 6.00 24.96 5.17
C PHE A 543 7.50 24.98 4.85
N SER A 544 8.11 26.17 4.90
CA SER A 544 9.55 26.34 4.72
C SER A 544 10.33 25.67 5.85
N GLU A 545 9.92 25.89 7.10
CA GLU A 545 10.54 25.26 8.27
C GLU A 545 10.42 23.73 8.23
N PHE A 546 9.25 23.21 7.84
CA PHE A 546 9.05 21.79 7.60
C PHE A 546 9.95 21.25 6.48
N SER A 547 10.04 21.95 5.36
CA SER A 547 10.88 21.55 4.23
C SER A 547 12.36 21.46 4.62
N GLU A 548 12.85 22.41 5.42
CA GLU A 548 14.22 22.40 5.91
C GLU A 548 14.48 21.21 6.84
N GLN A 549 13.58 20.93 7.78
CA GLN A 549 13.69 19.79 8.69
C GLN A 549 13.74 18.45 7.93
N VAL A 550 12.86 18.27 6.95
CA VAL A 550 12.73 17.02 6.18
C VAL A 550 13.84 16.82 5.15
N LEU A 551 14.44 17.89 4.62
CA LEU A 551 15.57 17.78 3.69
C LEU A 551 16.92 17.55 4.39
N ILE A 552 17.01 17.84 5.70
CA ILE A 552 18.20 17.59 6.54
C ILE A 552 18.21 16.14 7.09
N THR A 553 17.07 15.45 7.10
CA THR A 553 16.87 14.07 7.59
C THR A 553 16.75 13.05 6.46
#